data_AF-A0A4Q2S512-F1
#
_entry.id   AF-A0A4Q2S512-F1
#
_cell.length_a   1.000
_cell.length_b   1.000
_cell.length_c   1.000
_cell.angle_alpha   90.00
_cell.angle_beta   90.00
_cell.angle_gamma   90.00
#
_symmetry.space_group_name_H-M   'P 1'
#
loop_
_entity.id
_entity.type
_entity.pdbx_description
1 polymer ?
#
loop_
_entity_poly.entity_id
_entity_poly.type
_entity_poly.pdbx_seq_one_letter_code
_entity_poly.pdbx_strand_id
1 'polypeptide(L)'
;MFTRKPASVSAAEGARAAGEGRVVVYWRKGCPFCKRLQLTLGKKARDVVWVDVWADPDASAYVRSVNGGDEVVPTVVIGGVPHTNPAPGEVRAAV
;
A
#
# COMPACT_ATOMS: atom_id res chain seq x y z
N MET A 1 16.46 -11.15 8.94
CA MET A 1 16.43 -9.75 9.42
C MET A 1 15.45 -8.95 8.55
N PHE A 2 14.13 -9.10 8.80
CA PHE A 2 13.05 -8.43 8.05
C PHE A 2 12.56 -7.18 8.81
N THR A 3 13.49 -6.33 9.22
CA THR A 3 13.24 -5.13 10.04
C THR A 3 13.37 -3.83 9.26
N ARG A 4 13.67 -3.88 7.96
CA ARG A 4 13.74 -2.65 7.16
C ARG A 4 12.33 -2.26 6.72
N LYS A 5 11.91 -1.07 7.16
CA LYS A 5 10.82 -0.28 6.57
C LYS A 5 10.93 -0.40 5.05
N PRO A 6 9.85 -0.80 4.32
CA PRO A 6 9.89 -0.76 2.88
C PRO A 6 10.18 0.69 2.45
N ALA A 7 11.02 0.86 1.43
CA ALA A 7 11.29 2.17 0.88
C ALA A 7 9.95 2.74 0.40
N SER A 8 9.50 3.81 1.05
CA SER A 8 8.24 4.48 0.74
C SER A 8 8.49 5.59 -0.27
N VAL A 9 7.65 5.68 -1.28
CA VAL A 9 7.60 6.79 -2.24
C VAL A 9 6.55 7.83 -1.81
N SER A 10 6.54 8.98 -2.49
CA SER A 10 5.50 10.01 -2.29
C SER A 10 4.12 9.53 -2.79
N ALA A 11 3.05 10.19 -2.33
CA ALA A 11 1.69 9.92 -2.80
C ALA A 11 1.55 10.12 -4.31
N ALA A 12 2.20 11.16 -4.86
CA ALA A 12 2.21 11.45 -6.30
C ALA A 12 2.87 10.33 -7.12
N GLU A 13 3.99 9.78 -6.64
CA GLU A 13 4.63 8.61 -7.26
C GLU A 13 3.76 7.36 -7.17
N GLY A 14 3.10 7.14 -6.02
CA GLY A 14 2.12 6.08 -5.85
C GLY A 14 0.97 6.18 -6.86
N ALA A 15 0.37 7.36 -6.99
CA ALA A 15 -0.72 7.60 -7.93
C ALA A 15 -0.31 7.36 -9.39
N ARG A 16 0.90 7.80 -9.77
CA ARG A 16 1.46 7.51 -11.11
C ARG A 16 1.62 6.01 -11.33
N ALA A 17 2.22 5.31 -10.38
CA ALA A 17 2.42 3.87 -10.47
C ALA A 17 1.09 3.09 -10.57
N ALA A 18 0.05 3.53 -9.85
CA ALA A 18 -1.30 2.98 -9.99
C ALA A 18 -1.87 3.20 -11.39
N GLY A 19 -1.67 4.38 -11.99
CA GLY A 19 -2.05 4.67 -13.37
C GLY A 19 -1.29 3.85 -14.42
N GLU A 20 -0.08 3.40 -14.09
CA GLU A 20 0.72 2.47 -14.91
C GLU A 20 0.34 0.99 -14.68
N GLY A 21 -0.68 0.72 -13.85
CA GLY A 21 -1.16 -0.64 -13.55
C GLY A 21 -0.34 -1.38 -12.50
N ARG A 22 0.60 -0.71 -11.81
CA ARG A 22 1.38 -1.31 -10.72
C ARG A 22 0.56 -1.38 -9.44
N VAL A 23 0.86 -2.36 -8.61
CA VAL A 23 0.23 -2.50 -7.29
C VAL A 23 0.85 -1.50 -6.31
N VAL A 24 0.00 -0.69 -5.69
CA VAL A 24 0.40 0.35 -4.73
C VAL A 24 -0.18 0.03 -3.36
N VAL A 25 0.64 -0.01 -2.33
CA VAL A 25 0.25 -0.32 -0.96
C VAL A 25 0.44 0.90 -0.07
N TYR A 26 -0.67 1.47 0.39
CA TYR A 26 -0.69 2.50 1.42
C TYR A 26 -0.61 1.83 2.80
N TRP A 27 0.40 2.21 3.57
CA TRP A 27 0.71 1.58 4.84
C TRP A 27 1.19 2.61 5.88
N ARG A 28 1.31 2.18 7.13
CA ARG A 28 1.90 2.97 8.22
C ARG A 28 2.70 2.10 9.17
N LYS A 29 3.60 2.71 9.94
CA LYS A 29 4.32 2.03 11.02
C LYS A 29 3.35 1.51 12.08
N GLY A 30 3.58 0.28 12.55
CA GLY A 30 2.79 -0.36 13.62
C GLY A 30 1.53 -1.09 13.14
N CYS A 31 1.23 -1.09 11.83
CA CYS A 31 0.09 -1.81 11.25
C CYS A 31 0.36 -3.33 11.19
N PRO A 32 -0.34 -4.17 11.96
CA PRO A 32 -0.11 -5.62 11.97
C PRO A 32 -0.50 -6.27 10.64
N PHE A 33 -1.57 -5.79 9.99
CA PHE A 33 -2.02 -6.26 8.68
C PHE A 33 -1.01 -5.95 7.57
N CYS A 34 -0.39 -4.77 7.60
CA CYS A 34 0.65 -4.36 6.67
C CYS A 34 1.90 -5.25 6.80
N LYS A 35 2.27 -5.61 8.04
CA LYS A 35 3.36 -6.57 8.28
C LYS A 35 3.00 -7.96 7.75
N ARG A 36 1.77 -8.43 7.97
CA ARG A 36 1.28 -9.70 7.42
C ARG A 36 1.33 -9.70 5.89
N LEU A 37 0.87 -8.63 5.26
CA LEU A 37 0.92 -8.44 3.82
C LEU A 37 2.35 -8.50 3.29
N GLN A 38 3.27 -7.77 3.91
CA GLN A 38 4.69 -7.79 3.53
C GLN A 38 5.30 -9.20 3.65
N LEU A 39 4.97 -9.95 4.70
CA LEU A 39 5.42 -11.33 4.90
C LEU A 39 4.85 -12.28 3.83
N THR A 40 3.56 -12.15 3.50
CA THR A 40 2.93 -12.98 2.45
C THR A 40 3.47 -12.66 1.06
N LEU A 41 3.74 -11.39 0.76
CA LEU A 41 4.35 -10.97 -0.51
C LEU A 41 5.79 -11.50 -0.65
N GLY A 42 6.54 -11.56 0.44
CA GLY A 42 7.90 -12.11 0.44
C GLY A 42 8.80 -11.38 -0.56
N LYS A 43 9.31 -12.10 -1.58
CA LYS A 43 10.16 -11.51 -2.64
C LYS A 43 9.41 -10.48 -3.49
N LYS A 44 8.11 -10.70 -3.75
CA LYS A 44 7.26 -9.79 -4.54
C LYS A 44 7.01 -8.44 -3.87
N ALA A 45 7.31 -8.32 -2.57
CA ALA A 45 7.20 -7.05 -1.86
C ALA A 45 8.12 -5.96 -2.43
N ARG A 46 9.10 -6.31 -3.27
CA ARG A 46 9.99 -5.37 -3.97
C ARG A 46 9.39 -4.85 -5.28
N ASP A 47 8.40 -5.56 -5.83
CA ASP A 47 7.77 -5.24 -7.11
C ASP A 47 6.57 -4.29 -6.91
N VAL A 48 6.03 -4.24 -5.68
CA VAL A 48 4.99 -3.29 -5.28
C VAL A 48 5.54 -1.95 -4.84
N VAL A 49 4.73 -0.93 -5.01
CA VAL A 49 5.04 0.44 -4.59
C VAL A 49 4.47 0.64 -3.19
N TRP A 50 5.29 1.09 -2.25
CA TRP A 50 4.87 1.35 -0.88
C TRP A 50 4.72 2.85 -0.65
N VAL A 51 3.60 3.30 -0.08
CA VAL A 51 3.35 4.70 0.25
C VAL A 51 3.04 4.79 1.74
N ASP A 52 3.84 5.54 2.49
CA ASP A 52 3.65 5.71 3.93
C ASP A 52 2.70 6.90 4.19
N VAL A 53 1.50 6.62 4.70
CA VAL A 53 0.47 7.65 4.94
C VAL A 53 0.84 8.64 6.03
N TRP A 54 1.84 8.32 6.86
CA TRP A 54 2.36 9.26 7.87
C TRP A 54 3.50 10.12 7.37
N ALA A 55 4.18 9.68 6.31
CA ALA A 55 5.26 10.46 5.70
C ALA A 55 4.73 11.53 4.75
N ASP A 56 3.55 11.30 4.17
CA ASP A 56 2.96 12.16 3.16
C ASP A 56 1.47 12.45 3.48
N PRO A 57 1.10 13.71 3.74
CA PRO A 57 -0.27 14.08 4.04
C PRO A 57 -1.23 13.83 2.86
N ASP A 58 -0.75 13.89 1.62
CA ASP A 58 -1.55 13.57 0.44
C ASP A 58 -1.89 12.08 0.39
N ALA A 59 -1.00 11.21 0.89
CA ALA A 59 -1.29 9.78 1.01
C ALA A 59 -2.37 9.51 2.07
N SER A 60 -2.34 10.21 3.21
CA SER A 60 -3.42 10.14 4.20
C SER A 60 -4.74 10.65 3.63
N ALA A 61 -4.72 11.79 2.92
CA ALA A 61 -5.91 12.35 2.27
C ALA A 61 -6.50 11.38 1.23
N TYR A 62 -5.66 10.74 0.42
CA TYR A 62 -6.10 9.71 -0.53
C TYR A 62 -6.76 8.53 0.17
N VAL A 63 -6.10 7.97 1.20
CA VAL A 63 -6.65 6.83 1.97
C VAL A 63 -7.99 7.19 2.60
N ARG A 64 -8.15 8.40 3.16
CA ARG A 64 -9.43 8.87 3.69
C ARG A 64 -10.48 9.02 2.59
N SER A 65 -10.11 9.57 1.44
CA SER A 65 -11.01 9.74 0.30
C SER A 65 -11.61 8.41 -0.17
N VAL A 66 -10.80 7.35 -0.29
CA VAL A 66 -11.27 6.03 -0.75
C VAL A 66 -11.99 5.22 0.34
N ASN A 67 -11.88 5.61 1.60
CA ASN A 67 -12.47 4.93 2.75
C ASN A 67 -13.59 5.74 3.44
N GLY A 68 -14.20 6.71 2.74
CA GLY A 68 -15.33 7.48 3.28
C GLY A 68 -14.98 8.39 4.47
N GLY A 69 -13.71 8.78 4.60
CA GLY A 69 -13.19 9.66 5.65
C GLY A 69 -12.22 8.98 6.61
N ASP A 70 -12.17 7.65 6.63
CA ASP A 70 -11.34 6.90 7.57
C ASP A 70 -9.92 6.61 7.04
N GLU A 71 -8.91 6.73 7.91
CA GLU A 71 -7.53 6.36 7.57
C GLU A 71 -7.30 4.85 7.74
N VAL A 72 -7.99 4.04 6.92
CA VAL A 72 -7.92 2.58 7.00
C VAL A 72 -6.73 2.05 6.21
N VAL A 73 -5.90 1.25 6.88
CA VAL A 73 -4.70 0.65 6.29
C VAL A 73 -4.60 -0.84 6.66
N PRO A 74 -4.12 -1.71 5.74
CA PRO A 74 -3.57 -1.38 4.42
C PRO A 74 -4.67 -1.04 3.40
N THR A 75 -4.49 0.05 2.67
CA THR A 75 -5.26 0.33 1.45
C THR A 75 -4.37 -0.01 0.27
N VAL A 76 -4.85 -0.81 -0.67
CA VAL A 76 -4.04 -1.33 -1.78
C VAL A 76 -4.72 -1.00 -3.09
N VAL A 77 -4.01 -0.38 -4.02
CA VAL A 77 -4.51 -0.10 -5.36
C VAL A 77 -4.00 -1.19 -6.30
N ILE A 78 -4.92 -1.89 -6.95
CA ILE A 78 -4.65 -2.98 -7.90
C ILE A 78 -5.32 -2.60 -9.22
N GLY A 79 -4.52 -2.46 -10.30
CA GLY A 79 -5.07 -2.08 -11.61
C GLY A 79 -5.87 -0.77 -11.59
N GLY A 80 -5.46 0.20 -10.76
CA GLY A 80 -6.16 1.48 -10.57
C GLY A 80 -7.37 1.42 -9.63
N VAL A 81 -7.77 0.25 -9.13
CA VAL A 81 -8.90 0.09 -8.21
C VAL A 81 -8.39 0.04 -6.76
N PRO A 82 -8.88 0.89 -5.85
CA PRO A 82 -8.53 0.83 -4.44
C PRO A 82 -9.28 -0.29 -3.72
N HIS A 83 -8.56 -1.09 -2.94
CA HIS A 83 -9.05 -2.15 -2.08
C HIS A 83 -8.66 -1.88 -0.64
N THR A 84 -9.64 -1.86 0.24
CA THR A 84 -9.44 -1.62 1.67
C THR A 84 -9.25 -2.94 2.40
N ASN A 85 -8.08 -3.11 3.03
CA ASN A 85 -7.68 -4.32 3.76
C ASN A 85 -7.91 -5.63 2.97
N PRO A 86 -7.42 -5.75 1.72
CA PRO A 86 -7.59 -6.97 0.94
C PRO A 86 -6.82 -8.15 1.54
N ALA A 87 -7.24 -9.36 1.16
CA ALA A 87 -6.52 -10.56 1.54
C ALA A 87 -5.09 -10.54 0.95
N PRO A 88 -4.04 -10.87 1.73
CA PRO A 88 -2.66 -10.85 1.21
C PRO A 88 -2.41 -11.75 0.01
N GLY A 89 -3.21 -12.81 -0.14
CA GLY A 89 -3.19 -13.70 -1.31
C GLY A 89 -3.68 -13.03 -2.59
N GLU A 90 -4.70 -12.17 -2.49
CA GLU A 90 -5.23 -11.39 -3.62
C GLU A 90 -4.19 -10.39 -4.12
N VAL A 91 -3.60 -9.63 -3.20
CA VAL A 91 -2.50 -8.71 -3.54
C VAL A 91 -1.35 -9.48 -4.19
N ARG A 92 -0.93 -10.61 -3.62
CA ARG A 92 0.17 -11.43 -4.17
C ARG A 92 -0.12 -11.97 -5.58
N ALA A 93 -1.39 -12.21 -5.91
CA ALA A 93 -1.80 -12.66 -7.25
C ALA A 93 -1.82 -11.52 -8.27
N ALA A 94 -2.06 -10.28 -7.81
CA ALA A 94 -2.06 -9.08 -8.63
C ALA A 94 -0.67 -8.48 -8.90
N VAL A 95 0.34 -8.88 -8.11
CA VAL A 95 1.76 -8.51 -8.28
C VAL A 95 2.46 -9.49 -9.19
#